data_AF-A0A6P0VRA8-F1
#
_entry.id   AF-A0A6P0VRA8-F1
#
_cell.length_a   1.000
_cell.length_b   1.000
_cell.length_c   1.000
_cell.angle_alpha   90.00
_cell.angle_beta   90.00
_cell.angle_gamma   90.00
#
_symmetry.space_group_name_H-M   'P 1'
#
loop_
_entity.id
_entity.type
_entity.pdbx_description
1 polymer ?
#
loop_
_entity_poly.entity_id
_entity_poly.type
_entity_poly.pdbx_seq_one_letter_code
_entity_poly.pdbx_strand_id
1 'polypeptide(L)'
;MSVVISDKVLQSVQMSETELLREIAIMLFQQERFTLGQASHLARMNQLEFQRLLASRKISLHYDIAELREDVQSLEANGWR
;
A
#
# COMPACT_ATOMS: atom_id res chain seq x y z
N MET A 1 -16.73 8.69 -9.61
CA MET A 1 -17.48 8.88 -8.35
C MET A 1 -16.46 9.14 -7.25
N SER A 2 -16.66 10.15 -6.40
CA SER A 2 -15.73 10.49 -5.31
C SER A 2 -16.35 10.17 -3.94
N VAL A 3 -15.50 9.77 -2.99
CA VAL A 3 -15.87 9.64 -1.57
C VAL A 3 -15.30 10.86 -0.85
N VAL A 4 -16.13 11.55 -0.07
CA VAL A 4 -15.74 12.74 0.69
C VAL A 4 -15.86 12.43 2.19
N ILE A 5 -14.77 12.60 2.93
CA ILE A 5 -14.74 12.44 4.38
C ILE A 5 -14.79 13.83 5.01
N SER A 6 -15.78 14.09 5.84
CA SER A 6 -15.94 15.41 6.49
C SER A 6 -14.94 15.59 7.63
N ASP A 7 -14.55 16.84 7.89
CA ASP A 7 -13.67 17.21 9.01
C ASP A 7 -14.17 16.74 10.38
N LYS A 8 -15.50 16.63 10.56
CA LYS A 8 -16.10 16.10 11.80
C LYS A 8 -15.63 14.67 12.11
N VAL A 9 -15.43 13.85 11.08
CA VAL A 9 -14.94 12.47 11.23
C VAL A 9 -13.46 12.50 11.60
N LEU A 10 -12.66 13.34 10.93
CA LEU A 10 -11.24 13.51 11.25
C LEU A 10 -11.03 13.99 12.69
N GLN A 11 -11.84 14.94 13.15
CA GLN A 11 -11.82 15.45 14.51
C GLN A 11 -12.23 14.39 15.55
N SER A 12 -13.21 13.52 15.22
CA SER A 12 -13.66 12.49 16.17
C SER A 12 -12.62 11.40 16.41
N VAL A 13 -11.81 11.07 15.41
CA VAL A 13 -10.69 10.12 15.54
C VAL A 13 -9.35 10.78 15.85
N GLN A 14 -9.33 12.11 15.98
CA GLN A 14 -8.11 12.91 16.24
C GLN A 14 -7.00 12.65 15.21
N MET A 15 -7.37 12.55 13.93
CA MET A 15 -6.43 12.35 12.82
C MET A 15 -6.48 13.53 11.86
N SER A 16 -5.33 13.87 11.29
CA SER A 16 -5.23 14.69 10.09
C SER A 16 -5.66 13.92 8.84
N GLU A 17 -5.98 14.64 7.77
CA GLU A 17 -6.25 14.04 6.45
C GLU A 17 -5.11 13.09 6.02
N THR A 18 -3.86 13.52 6.18
CA THR A 18 -2.68 12.74 5.80
C THR A 18 -2.55 11.46 6.62
N GLU A 19 -2.85 11.49 7.92
CA GLU A 19 -2.85 10.30 8.77
C GLU A 19 -3.92 9.32 8.33
N LEU A 20 -5.15 9.79 8.06
CA LEU A 20 -6.21 8.92 7.58
C LEU A 20 -5.88 8.30 6.22
N LEU A 21 -5.32 9.08 5.29
CA LEU A 21 -4.87 8.56 3.99
C LEU A 21 -3.79 7.49 4.15
N ARG A 22 -2.87 7.65 5.12
CA ARG A 22 -1.86 6.62 5.45
C ARG A 22 -2.51 5.34 5.98
N GLU A 23 -3.48 5.45 6.88
CA GLU A 23 -4.22 4.27 7.38
C GLU A 23 -4.95 3.54 6.26
N ILE A 24 -5.63 4.27 5.37
CA ILE A 24 -6.32 3.69 4.21
C ILE A 24 -5.30 3.01 3.27
N ALA A 25 -4.17 3.65 3.00
CA ALA A 25 -3.11 3.07 2.17
C ALA A 25 -2.55 1.78 2.75
N ILE A 26 -2.29 1.75 4.07
CA ILE A 26 -1.83 0.54 4.77
C ILE A 26 -2.89 -0.55 4.68
N MET A 27 -4.15 -0.24 4.96
CA MET A 27 -5.25 -1.21 4.89
C MET A 27 -5.36 -1.83 3.50
N LEU A 28 -5.34 -1.01 2.45
CA LEU A 28 -5.44 -1.48 1.07
C LEU A 28 -4.22 -2.30 0.63
N PHE A 29 -3.04 -1.97 1.12
CA PHE A 29 -1.83 -2.76 0.91
C PHE A 29 -1.92 -4.12 1.59
N GLN A 30 -2.34 -4.17 2.86
CA GLN A 30 -2.49 -5.43 3.61
C GLN A 30 -3.58 -6.35 3.04
N GLN A 31 -4.54 -5.79 2.31
CA GLN A 31 -5.60 -6.54 1.62
C GLN A 31 -5.21 -6.95 0.19
N GLU A 32 -3.94 -6.76 -0.20
CA GLU A 32 -3.42 -7.06 -1.55
C GLU A 32 -4.21 -6.33 -2.66
N ARG A 33 -4.88 -5.22 -2.31
CA ARG A 33 -5.63 -4.39 -3.26
C ARG A 33 -4.75 -3.34 -3.91
N PHE A 34 -3.75 -2.87 -3.17
CA PHE A 34 -2.78 -1.87 -3.62
C PHE A 34 -1.37 -2.46 -3.62
N THR A 35 -0.64 -2.24 -4.71
CA THR A 35 0.81 -2.48 -4.74
C THR A 35 1.53 -1.47 -3.83
N LEU A 36 2.81 -1.73 -3.52
CA LEU A 36 3.63 -0.81 -2.74
C LEU A 36 3.65 0.61 -3.36
N GLY A 37 3.74 0.70 -4.68
CA GLY A 37 3.71 1.97 -5.42
C GLY A 37 2.38 2.71 -5.23
N GLN A 38 1.25 2.03 -5.41
CA GLN A 38 -0.09 2.61 -5.27
C GLN A 38 -0.34 3.08 -3.83
N ALA A 39 0.05 2.27 -2.84
CA ALA A 39 -0.10 2.60 -1.43
C ALA A 39 0.77 3.81 -1.02
N SER A 40 2.03 3.85 -1.46
CA SER A 40 2.91 4.99 -1.20
C SER A 40 2.35 6.30 -1.80
N HIS A 41 1.79 6.24 -3.01
CA HIS A 41 1.18 7.40 -3.65
C HIS A 41 -0.04 7.91 -2.89
N LEU A 42 -0.94 7.02 -2.46
CA LEU A 42 -2.11 7.40 -1.65
C LEU A 42 -1.70 8.00 -0.30
N ALA A 43 -0.67 7.43 0.33
CA ALA A 43 -0.09 7.91 1.58
C ALA A 43 0.71 9.22 1.44
N ARG A 44 0.81 9.77 0.21
CA ARG A 44 1.55 10.99 -0.14
C ARG A 44 3.02 10.95 0.30
N MET A 45 3.67 9.81 0.09
CA MET A 45 5.08 9.62 0.41
C MET A 45 5.77 8.74 -0.64
N ASN A 46 7.09 8.72 -0.66
CA ASN A 46 7.80 7.83 -1.58
C ASN A 46 7.76 6.37 -1.10
N GLN A 47 8.14 5.43 -1.97
CA GLN A 47 8.08 4.00 -1.67
C GLN A 47 8.97 3.61 -0.48
N LEU A 48 10.15 4.23 -0.33
CA LEU A 48 11.07 3.94 0.77
C LEU A 48 10.51 4.41 2.12
N GLU A 49 9.88 5.58 2.15
CA GLU A 49 9.17 6.10 3.32
C GLU A 49 8.01 5.17 3.71
N PHE A 50 7.25 4.70 2.73
CA PHE A 50 6.15 3.77 2.98
C PHE A 50 6.64 2.41 3.47
N GLN A 51 7.73 1.87 2.91
CA GLN A 51 8.36 0.64 3.42
C GLN A 51 8.81 0.79 4.88
N ARG A 52 9.42 1.94 5.24
CA ARG A 52 9.81 2.22 6.62
C ARG A 52 8.61 2.31 7.54
N LEU A 53 7.51 2.92 7.07
CA LEU A 53 6.24 2.97 7.80
C LEU A 53 5.71 1.56 8.09
N LEU A 54 5.64 0.70 7.07
CA LEU A 54 5.22 -0.70 7.24
C LEU A 54 6.13 -1.45 8.22
N ALA A 55 7.45 -1.30 8.09
CA ALA A 55 8.43 -1.92 8.98
C ALA A 55 8.26 -1.47 10.45
N SER A 56 8.05 -0.17 10.69
CA SER A 56 7.82 0.37 12.03
C SER A 56 6.56 -0.18 12.70
N ARG A 57 5.57 -0.59 11.88
CA ARG A 57 4.32 -1.23 12.33
C ARG A 57 4.37 -2.75 12.30
N LYS A 58 5.53 -3.34 12.01
CA LYS A 58 5.73 -4.80 11.86
C LYS A 58 4.78 -5.42 10.84
N ILE A 59 4.41 -4.65 9.82
CA ILE A 59 3.63 -5.14 8.69
C ILE A 59 4.63 -5.74 7.71
N SER A 60 4.60 -7.06 7.58
CA SER A 60 5.45 -7.77 6.63
C SER A 60 5.18 -7.23 5.22
N LEU A 61 6.26 -6.91 4.51
CA LEU A 61 6.24 -6.54 3.09
C LEU A 61 5.95 -7.77 2.20
N HIS A 62 5.25 -8.79 2.70
CA HIS A 62 5.16 -10.11 2.06
C HIS A 62 4.94 -9.94 0.56
N TYR A 63 6.02 -10.14 -0.17
CA TYR A 63 6.04 -10.15 -1.62
C TYR A 63 5.16 -11.34 -1.94
N ASP A 64 3.97 -11.08 -2.46
CA ASP A 64 3.05 -12.17 -2.71
C ASP A 64 3.73 -13.12 -3.67
N ILE A 65 3.78 -14.38 -3.25
CA ILE A 65 4.26 -15.50 -4.07
C ILE A 65 3.52 -15.49 -5.42
N ALA A 66 2.35 -14.84 -5.52
CA ALA A 66 1.63 -14.57 -6.75
C ALA A 66 2.38 -13.67 -7.74
N GLU A 67 2.93 -12.51 -7.33
CA GLU A 67 3.72 -11.64 -8.22
C GLU A 67 5.04 -12.32 -8.62
N LEU A 68 5.72 -13.00 -7.68
CA LEU A 68 6.90 -13.80 -8.02
C LEU A 68 6.56 -14.93 -8.99
N ARG A 69 5.39 -15.57 -8.85
CA ARG A 69 4.92 -16.62 -9.78
C ARG A 69 4.59 -16.06 -11.14
N GLU A 70 3.99 -14.87 -11.22
CA GLU A 70 3.66 -14.23 -12.50
C GLU A 70 4.91 -13.75 -13.23
N ASP A 71 5.92 -13.25 -12.48
CA ASP A 71 7.24 -12.94 -13.02
C ASP A 71 8.00 -14.20 -13.46
N VAL A 72 8.00 -15.28 -12.65
CA VAL A 72 8.61 -16.57 -13.03
C VAL A 72 7.91 -17.16 -14.26
N GLN A 73 6.58 -17.13 -14.32
CA GLN A 73 5.83 -17.58 -15.50
C GLN A 73 6.15 -16.74 -16.73
N SER A 74 6.27 -15.42 -16.56
CA SER A 74 6.68 -14.53 -17.65
C SER A 74 8.11 -14.80 -18.12
N LEU A 75 9.04 -15.10 -17.21
CA LEU A 75 10.42 -15.46 -17.55
C LEU A 75 10.51 -16.83 -18.24
N GLU A 76 9.76 -17.83 -17.77
CA GLU A 76 9.66 -19.15 -18.40
C GLU A 76 9.00 -19.09 -19.78
N ALA A 77 7.94 -18.30 -19.94
CA ALA A 77 7.25 -18.11 -21.22
C ALA A 77 8.13 -17.40 -22.26
N ASN A 78 9.04 -16.52 -21.83
CA ASN A 78 9.98 -15.82 -22.70
C ASN A 78 11.28 -16.60 -22.96
N GLY A 79 11.40 -17.83 -22.47
CA GLY A 79 12.52 -18.72 -22.78
C GLY A 79 13.86 -18.28 -22.19
N TRP A 80 13.85 -17.50 -21.12
CA TRP A 80 15.07 -17.12 -20.40
C TRP A 80 15.62 -18.35 -19.66
N ARG A 81 16.58 -19.04 -20.28
CA ARG A 81 17.42 -20.08 -19.66
C ARG A 81 18.86 -19.61 -19.59
#